data_AF-A0A3C0AAE8-F1
#
_entry.id   AF-A0A3C0AAE8-F1
#
_cell.length_a   1.000
_cell.length_b   1.000
_cell.length_c   1.000
_cell.angle_alpha   90.00
_cell.angle_beta   90.00
_cell.angle_gamma   90.00
#
_symmetry.space_group_name_H-M   'P 1'
#
loop_
_entity.id
_entity.type
_entity.pdbx_description
1 polymer ?
#
loop_
_entity_poly.entity_id
_entity_poly.type
_entity_poly.pdbx_seq_one_letter_code
_entity_poly.pdbx_strand_id
1 'polypeptide(L)'
;MKNKILVLTSTFFMATLLLVSCSRTEENIPLGEDTTEITVQNFVRPASLRNQEIPFTVITQTGVDVTLESQFYVDGEPIDGNVFSSSEVGEFVAYATYLEDGVEVSTTPENFSVIIPKRKVVLEDYTGTWCGFCPSVAAAIEEAALQSDDLAIVAIHITANSNPDPMHFNDVEILRDAFEIDGLPQARIDRSQFWFAPYFISDALENAGASTTSAV
;
A
#
# COMPACT_ATOMS: atom_id res chain seq x y z
N MET A 1 -66.67 -43.02 12.08
CA MET A 1 -66.52 -43.93 13.24
C MET A 1 -65.73 -43.20 14.32
N LYS A 2 -66.16 -43.35 15.56
CA LYS A 2 -65.84 -42.54 16.76
C LYS A 2 -64.44 -42.82 17.34
N ASN A 3 -63.81 -41.73 17.83
CA ASN A 3 -63.10 -41.50 19.11
C ASN A 3 -61.89 -42.40 19.47
N LYS A 4 -60.80 -41.93 20.12
CA LYS A 4 -60.65 -41.11 21.37
C LYS A 4 -59.22 -40.49 21.35
N ILE A 5 -58.95 -39.22 21.64
CA ILE A 5 -58.98 -38.43 22.89
C ILE A 5 -58.05 -38.97 24.02
N LEU A 6 -56.92 -38.23 24.17
CA LEU A 6 -56.32 -37.63 25.38
C LEU A 6 -55.70 -38.52 26.48
N VAL A 7 -54.53 -38.14 26.99
CA VAL A 7 -54.30 -37.61 28.38
C VAL A 7 -52.83 -37.17 28.57
N LEU A 8 -52.67 -35.96 29.13
CA LEU A 8 -51.47 -35.30 29.66
C LEU A 8 -51.03 -35.89 31.02
N THR A 9 -49.73 -35.75 31.37
CA THR A 9 -49.16 -35.26 32.67
C THR A 9 -47.62 -35.49 32.63
N SER A 10 -46.74 -34.49 32.60
CA SER A 10 -46.26 -33.58 33.66
C SER A 10 -45.78 -34.28 34.95
N THR A 11 -44.47 -34.56 35.03
CA THR A 11 -43.75 -34.74 36.31
C THR A 11 -42.33 -34.19 36.23
N PHE A 12 -42.05 -33.38 37.24
CA PHE A 12 -40.89 -32.59 37.59
C PHE A 12 -39.70 -33.45 38.05
N PHE A 13 -38.48 -33.21 37.56
CA PHE A 13 -37.26 -33.60 38.26
C PHE A 13 -36.17 -32.53 38.08
N MET A 14 -36.06 -31.68 39.09
CA MET A 14 -35.02 -30.68 39.30
C MET A 14 -33.70 -31.40 39.62
N ALA A 15 -32.70 -31.29 38.74
CA ALA A 15 -31.33 -31.69 39.03
C ALA A 15 -30.46 -30.42 39.14
N THR A 16 -30.21 -30.03 40.39
CA THR A 16 -29.25 -29.00 40.79
C THR A 16 -27.84 -29.42 40.40
N LEU A 17 -27.27 -28.77 39.39
CA LEU A 17 -25.88 -28.89 39.01
C LEU A 17 -25.04 -28.02 39.96
N LEU A 18 -24.16 -28.67 40.71
CA LEU A 18 -23.23 -28.07 41.66
C LEU A 18 -22.23 -27.14 40.95
N LEU A 19 -22.24 -25.85 41.30
CA LEU A 19 -21.19 -24.91 40.92
C LEU A 19 -19.95 -25.17 41.79
N VAL A 20 -19.01 -25.96 41.26
CA VAL A 20 -17.63 -26.02 41.78
C VAL A 20 -16.76 -25.21 40.83
N SER A 21 -16.51 -23.95 41.16
CA SER A 21 -15.45 -23.16 40.53
C SER A 21 -14.38 -22.87 41.56
N CYS A 22 -13.17 -23.33 41.26
CA CYS A 22 -11.98 -23.18 42.09
C CYS A 22 -11.62 -21.71 42.29
N SER A 23 -11.52 -21.27 43.55
CA SER A 23 -10.78 -20.06 43.92
C SER A 23 -9.29 -20.37 43.79
N ARG A 24 -8.68 -20.03 42.66
CA ARG A 24 -7.22 -19.89 42.58
C ARG A 24 -6.86 -18.53 43.18
N THR A 25 -6.12 -18.54 44.28
CA THR A 25 -5.38 -17.38 44.77
C THR A 25 -4.12 -17.26 43.92
N GLU A 26 -4.06 -16.26 43.05
CA GLU A 26 -2.84 -15.92 42.30
C GLU A 26 -1.87 -15.16 43.25
N GLU A 27 -0.58 -15.53 43.21
CA GLU A 27 0.48 -14.81 43.91
C GLU A 27 0.68 -13.44 43.27
N ASN A 28 0.74 -12.39 44.09
CA ASN A 28 1.12 -11.06 43.65
C ASN A 28 2.59 -11.06 43.23
N ILE A 29 2.84 -11.10 41.93
CA ILE A 29 4.14 -10.75 41.34
C ILE A 29 4.29 -9.22 41.42
N PRO A 30 5.39 -8.69 42.00
CA PRO A 30 5.65 -7.26 41.94
C PRO A 30 5.79 -6.85 40.47
N LEU A 31 4.91 -5.95 40.02
CA LEU A 31 5.07 -5.26 38.75
C LEU A 31 6.41 -4.50 38.81
N GLY A 32 7.37 -4.95 37.99
CA GLY A 32 8.52 -4.10 37.65
C GLY A 32 8.01 -2.81 37.01
N GLU A 33 8.78 -1.73 37.11
CA GLU A 33 8.48 -0.48 36.42
C GLU A 33 8.09 -0.76 34.97
N ASP A 34 6.87 -0.36 34.61
CA ASP A 34 6.43 -0.24 33.23
C ASP A 34 7.43 0.71 32.56
N THR A 35 8.39 0.14 31.84
CA THR A 35 8.99 0.85 30.73
C THR A 35 7.88 0.92 29.70
N THR A 36 7.18 2.04 29.71
CA THR A 36 6.11 2.36 28.78
C THR A 36 6.68 2.28 27.37
N GLU A 37 6.43 1.16 26.70
CA GLU A 37 6.68 1.01 25.27
C GLU A 37 5.74 1.97 24.56
N ILE A 38 6.29 3.08 24.06
CA ILE A 38 5.52 4.13 23.39
C ILE A 38 5.30 3.71 21.95
N THR A 39 4.10 3.23 21.67
CA THR A 39 3.65 2.99 20.30
C THR A 39 3.30 4.33 19.66
N VAL A 40 4.26 4.92 18.94
CA VAL A 40 4.00 6.07 18.07
C VAL A 40 3.09 5.60 16.93
N GLN A 41 1.85 6.07 16.91
CA GLN A 41 0.96 5.79 15.78
C GLN A 41 1.20 6.82 14.67
N ASN A 42 2.15 6.49 13.78
CA ASN A 42 2.26 6.88 12.36
C ASN A 42 2.47 8.37 11.99
N PHE A 43 3.19 8.74 10.93
CA PHE A 43 3.77 7.99 9.81
C PHE A 43 5.00 8.78 9.33
N VAL A 44 6.23 8.32 9.58
CA VAL A 44 7.26 8.63 8.60
C VAL A 44 6.99 7.71 7.43
N ARG A 45 6.70 8.26 6.25
CA ARG A 45 6.65 7.42 5.05
C ARG A 45 7.99 6.68 4.98
N PRO A 46 8.02 5.34 4.81
CA PRO A 46 9.28 4.60 4.79
C PRO A 46 10.31 5.15 3.79
N ALA A 47 9.83 5.84 2.76
CA ALA A 47 10.64 6.63 1.85
C ALA A 47 9.99 8.00 1.56
N SER A 48 10.82 9.03 1.47
CA SER A 48 10.47 10.36 0.98
C SER A 48 11.45 10.80 -0.10
N LEU A 49 11.03 11.73 -0.97
CA LEU A 49 11.89 12.20 -2.05
C LEU A 49 12.96 13.14 -1.52
N ARG A 50 14.13 13.17 -2.17
CA ARG A 50 15.14 14.18 -1.91
C ARG A 50 14.56 15.59 -1.99
N ASN A 51 14.83 16.42 -0.98
CA ASN A 51 14.31 17.77 -0.78
C ASN A 51 12.79 17.87 -0.59
N GLN A 52 12.10 16.76 -0.34
CA GLN A 52 10.71 16.79 0.07
C GLN A 52 10.62 17.12 1.57
N GLU A 53 9.65 17.96 1.93
CA GLU A 53 9.30 18.19 3.34
C GLU A 53 8.64 16.94 3.94
N ILE A 54 9.15 16.54 5.10
CA ILE A 54 8.73 15.38 5.87
C ILE A 54 8.21 15.92 7.21
N PRO A 55 6.90 16.17 7.33
CA PRO A 55 6.32 16.62 8.60
C PRO A 55 6.27 15.45 9.58
N PHE A 56 6.71 15.72 10.80
CA PHE A 56 6.62 14.83 11.95
C PHE A 56 5.50 15.29 12.87
N THR A 57 4.88 14.33 13.54
CA THR A 57 3.80 14.54 14.49
C THR A 57 3.97 13.59 15.67
N VAL A 58 3.61 14.03 16.86
CA VAL A 58 3.60 13.19 18.07
C VAL A 58 2.20 13.21 18.65
N ILE A 59 1.59 12.02 18.72
CA ILE A 59 0.31 11.81 19.39
C ILE A 59 0.57 10.84 20.54
N THR A 60 0.17 11.25 21.75
CA THR A 60 0.33 10.43 22.96
C THR A 60 -0.57 9.19 22.91
N GLN A 61 -0.35 8.25 23.83
CA GLN A 61 -1.21 7.06 23.97
C GLN A 61 -2.67 7.40 24.28
N THR A 62 -2.93 8.57 24.85
CA THR A 62 -4.28 9.07 25.15
C THR A 62 -4.92 9.80 23.96
N GLY A 63 -4.22 9.88 22.82
CA GLY A 63 -4.71 10.54 21.60
C GLY A 63 -4.53 12.05 21.59
N VAL A 64 -3.69 12.60 22.47
CA VAL A 64 -3.40 14.05 22.52
C VAL A 64 -2.25 14.36 21.58
N ASP A 65 -2.44 15.33 20.70
CA ASP A 65 -1.37 15.87 19.85
C ASP A 65 -0.46 16.78 20.69
N VAL A 66 0.82 16.42 20.77
CA VAL A 66 1.88 17.15 21.48
C VAL A 66 3.00 17.59 20.53
N THR A 67 2.69 17.68 19.23
CA THR A 67 3.67 17.97 18.17
C THR A 67 4.39 19.30 18.38
N LEU A 68 3.70 20.34 18.84
CA LEU A 68 4.30 21.68 19.00
C LEU A 68 5.10 21.82 20.29
N GLU A 69 4.84 20.94 21.26
CA GLU A 69 5.52 20.83 22.54
C GLU A 69 6.74 19.90 22.48
N SER A 70 6.92 19.19 21.35
CA SER A 70 7.97 18.22 21.16
C SER A 70 9.22 18.83 20.53
N GLN A 71 10.40 18.40 20.98
CA GLN A 71 11.66 18.59 20.28
C GLN A 71 11.93 17.35 19.41
N PHE A 72 12.05 17.54 18.11
CA PHE A 72 12.36 16.47 17.15
C PHE A 72 13.87 16.34 16.94
N TYR A 73 14.30 15.12 16.65
CA TYR A 73 15.67 14.74 16.36
C TYR A 73 15.73 13.89 15.09
N VAL A 74 16.76 14.10 14.28
CA VAL A 74 17.11 13.23 13.14
C VAL A 74 18.57 12.84 13.27
N ASP A 75 18.86 11.54 13.27
CA ASP A 75 20.19 10.97 13.51
C ASP A 75 20.86 11.46 14.80
N GLY A 76 20.03 11.78 15.81
CA GLY A 76 20.46 12.28 17.12
C GLY A 76 20.66 13.80 17.19
N GLU A 77 20.59 14.51 16.06
CA GLU A 77 20.70 15.97 16.02
C GLU A 77 19.31 16.64 16.13
N PRO A 78 19.12 17.65 16.98
CA PRO A 78 17.86 18.35 17.10
C PRO A 78 17.54 19.15 15.84
N ILE A 79 16.28 19.18 15.43
CA ILE A 79 15.80 19.99 14.31
C ILE A 79 14.93 21.17 14.79
N ASP A 80 14.87 22.24 14.00
CA ASP A 80 13.98 23.37 14.26
C ASP A 80 12.56 23.05 13.79
N GLY A 81 11.61 23.04 14.73
CA GLY A 81 10.22 22.71 14.45
C GLY A 81 10.00 21.20 14.23
N ASN A 82 8.99 20.86 13.43
CA ASN A 82 8.55 19.48 13.22
C ASN A 82 8.66 19.02 11.76
N VAL A 83 9.43 19.71 10.92
CA VAL A 83 9.55 19.38 9.49
C VAL A 83 11.02 19.15 9.15
N PHE A 84 11.32 17.98 8.60
CA PHE A 84 12.64 17.62 8.11
C PHE A 84 12.66 17.62 6.58
N SER A 85 13.81 17.94 5.99
CA SER A 85 14.09 17.67 4.57
C SER A 85 15.59 17.44 4.41
N SER A 86 15.98 16.60 3.45
CA SER A 86 17.39 16.33 3.16
C SER A 86 17.65 16.34 1.67
N SER A 87 18.80 16.92 1.30
CA SER A 87 19.38 16.79 -0.04
C SER A 87 20.21 15.51 -0.20
N GLU A 88 20.50 14.81 0.89
CA GLU A 88 21.28 13.58 0.89
C GLU A 88 20.33 12.37 0.81
N VAL A 89 20.70 11.41 -0.05
CA VAL A 89 20.00 10.13 -0.17
C VAL A 89 20.59 9.19 0.87
N GLY A 90 19.74 8.55 1.67
CA GLY A 90 20.20 7.69 2.74
C GLY A 90 19.07 7.22 3.65
N GLU A 91 19.44 6.42 4.64
CA GLU A 91 18.59 6.04 5.77
C GLU A 91 18.82 7.02 6.91
N PHE A 92 17.74 7.37 7.61
CA PHE A 92 17.69 8.31 8.72
C PHE A 92 16.86 7.73 9.85
N VAL A 93 17.12 8.17 11.07
CA VAL A 93 16.34 7.80 12.25
C VAL A 93 15.73 9.05 12.88
N ALA A 94 14.40 9.08 13.01
CA ALA A 94 13.68 10.16 13.67
C ALA A 94 13.11 9.72 15.02
N TYR A 95 13.20 10.59 16.01
CA TYR A 95 12.47 10.49 17.27
C TYR A 95 12.19 11.88 17.83
N ALA A 96 11.36 11.97 18.86
CA ALA A 96 11.04 13.22 19.53
C ALA A 96 11.08 13.06 21.05
N THR A 97 11.30 14.16 21.75
CA THR A 97 11.10 14.25 23.20
C THR A 97 10.05 15.29 23.53
N TYR A 98 9.22 15.01 24.53
CA TYR A 98 8.21 15.94 25.05
C TYR A 98 8.07 15.80 26.57
N LEU A 99 7.42 16.75 27.23
CA LEU A 99 7.17 16.70 28.67
C LEU A 99 5.77 16.14 28.96
N GLU A 100 5.71 15.11 29.78
CA GLU A 100 4.47 14.55 30.33
C GLU A 100 4.54 14.64 31.87
N ASP A 101 3.65 15.42 32.48
CA ASP A 101 3.63 15.69 33.93
C ASP A 101 4.99 16.15 34.52
N GLY A 102 5.78 16.87 33.71
CA GLY A 102 7.09 17.40 34.09
C GLY A 102 8.25 16.38 33.97
N VAL A 103 7.98 15.20 33.42
CA VAL A 103 8.98 14.18 33.08
C VAL A 103 9.21 14.20 31.57
N GLU A 104 10.47 14.14 31.16
CA GLU A 104 10.82 14.02 29.74
C GLU A 104 10.55 12.59 29.26
N VAL A 105 9.76 12.50 28.20
CA VAL A 105 9.36 11.26 27.54
C VAL A 105 9.95 11.28 26.13
N SER A 106 10.60 10.18 25.73
CA SER A 106 11.11 10.00 24.37
C SER A 106 10.21 9.06 23.60
N THR A 107 9.89 9.41 22.35
CA THR A 107 9.23 8.49 21.44
C THR A 107 10.17 7.35 21.02
N THR A 108 9.58 6.25 20.56
CA THR A 108 10.33 5.18 19.88
C THR A 108 10.98 5.72 18.61
N PRO A 109 12.27 5.45 18.36
CA PRO A 109 12.93 5.85 17.11
C PRO A 109 12.38 5.10 15.89
N GLU A 110 12.12 5.83 14.82
CA GLU A 110 11.58 5.32 13.56
C GLU A 110 12.58 5.53 12.41
N ASN A 111 12.79 4.48 11.61
CA ASN A 111 13.67 4.55 10.44
C ASN A 111 12.90 5.04 9.22
N PHE A 112 13.55 5.86 8.40
CA PHE A 112 13.02 6.27 7.10
C PHE A 112 14.14 6.55 6.10
N SER A 113 13.80 6.53 4.82
CA SER A 113 14.76 6.80 3.75
C SER A 113 14.44 8.07 2.97
N VAL A 114 15.48 8.76 2.54
CA VAL A 114 15.39 9.80 1.51
C VAL A 114 15.94 9.21 0.22
N ILE A 115 15.13 9.17 -0.83
CA ILE A 115 15.44 8.46 -2.07
C ILE A 115 15.35 9.36 -3.30
N ILE A 116 15.99 8.89 -4.38
CA ILE A 116 15.69 9.33 -5.75
C ILE A 116 14.97 8.15 -6.41
N PRO A 117 13.64 8.25 -6.64
CA PRO A 117 12.91 7.17 -7.26
C PRO A 117 13.39 6.94 -8.70
N LYS A 118 13.17 5.71 -9.15
CA LYS A 118 13.42 5.29 -10.51
C LYS A 118 12.11 5.40 -11.29
N ARG A 119 12.18 5.99 -12.48
CA ARG A 119 11.04 6.10 -13.38
C ARG A 119 10.68 4.71 -13.87
N LYS A 120 9.42 4.35 -13.68
CA LYS A 120 8.83 3.23 -14.41
C LYS A 120 8.16 3.75 -15.67
N VAL A 121 8.29 2.99 -16.76
CA VAL A 121 7.59 3.23 -18.01
C VAL A 121 6.40 2.29 -18.09
N VAL A 122 5.21 2.83 -18.34
CA VAL A 122 4.00 2.03 -18.54
C VAL A 122 3.88 1.64 -20.01
N LEU A 123 3.80 0.34 -20.29
CA LEU A 123 3.51 -0.21 -21.61
C LEU A 123 2.10 -0.80 -21.60
N GLU A 124 1.22 -0.25 -22.42
CA GLU A 124 -0.15 -0.75 -22.59
C GLU A 124 -0.32 -1.39 -23.96
N ASP A 125 -0.64 -2.68 -23.99
CA ASP A 125 -0.94 -3.46 -25.21
C ASP A 125 -2.46 -3.64 -25.35
N TYR A 126 -3.07 -2.93 -26.30
CA TYR A 126 -4.47 -3.11 -26.66
C TYR A 126 -4.58 -4.26 -27.66
N THR A 127 -5.16 -5.37 -27.20
CA THR A 127 -5.01 -6.69 -27.83
C THR A 127 -6.29 -7.51 -27.79
N GLY A 128 -6.23 -8.70 -28.38
CA GLY A 128 -7.30 -9.69 -28.34
C GLY A 128 -6.78 -11.07 -28.74
N THR A 129 -7.24 -12.11 -28.05
CA THR A 129 -6.92 -13.52 -28.31
C THR A 129 -7.27 -13.97 -29.74
N TRP A 130 -8.18 -13.26 -30.39
CA TRP A 130 -8.61 -13.48 -31.77
C TRP A 130 -7.78 -12.70 -32.81
N CYS A 131 -6.91 -11.79 -32.38
CA CYS A 131 -6.17 -10.88 -33.24
C CYS A 131 -4.85 -11.51 -33.72
N GLY A 132 -4.79 -11.89 -35.00
CA GLY A 132 -3.60 -12.52 -35.58
C GLY A 132 -2.38 -11.60 -35.75
N PHE A 133 -2.57 -10.28 -35.70
CA PHE A 133 -1.48 -9.29 -35.81
C PHE A 133 -0.90 -8.87 -34.45
N CYS A 134 -1.66 -9.08 -33.38
CA CYS A 134 -1.31 -8.64 -32.03
C CYS A 134 -0.07 -9.31 -31.41
N PRO A 135 0.35 -10.54 -31.79
CA PRO A 135 1.59 -11.12 -31.29
C PRO A 135 2.85 -10.27 -31.53
N SER A 136 2.82 -9.35 -32.51
CA SER A 136 3.96 -8.46 -32.78
C SER A 136 4.25 -7.47 -31.64
N VAL A 137 3.23 -6.91 -30.99
CA VAL A 137 3.39 -6.03 -29.82
C VAL A 137 3.83 -6.84 -28.61
N ALA A 138 3.19 -7.98 -28.37
CA ALA A 138 3.53 -8.87 -27.26
C ALA A 138 5.01 -9.29 -27.31
N ALA A 139 5.53 -9.65 -28.50
CA ALA A 139 6.94 -9.99 -28.68
C ALA A 139 7.89 -8.82 -28.36
N ALA A 140 7.54 -7.60 -28.76
CA ALA A 140 8.34 -6.41 -28.45
C ALA A 140 8.33 -6.09 -26.94
N ILE A 141 7.20 -6.28 -26.26
CA ILE A 141 7.08 -6.14 -24.81
C ILE A 141 7.92 -7.18 -24.08
N GLU A 142 7.86 -8.45 -24.50
CA GLU A 142 8.68 -9.52 -23.94
C GLU A 142 10.18 -9.21 -24.12
N GLU A 143 10.59 -8.71 -25.29
CA GLU A 143 11.98 -8.30 -25.54
C GLU A 143 12.41 -7.11 -24.66
N ALA A 144 11.55 -6.11 -24.48
CA ALA A 144 11.84 -4.97 -23.61
C ALA A 144 11.94 -5.40 -22.12
N ALA A 145 11.06 -6.29 -21.66
CA ALA A 145 11.05 -6.82 -20.30
C ALA A 145 12.31 -7.65 -19.98
N LEU A 146 12.97 -8.24 -20.99
CA LEU A 146 14.27 -8.89 -20.80
C LEU A 146 15.41 -7.89 -20.52
N GLN A 147 15.23 -6.59 -20.80
CA GLN A 147 16.26 -5.57 -20.64
C GLN A 147 16.04 -4.66 -19.43
N SER A 148 14.83 -4.58 -18.89
CA SER A 148 14.52 -3.70 -17.76
C SER A 148 13.35 -4.18 -16.92
N ASP A 149 13.53 -4.17 -15.59
CA ASP A 149 12.49 -4.38 -14.59
C ASP A 149 11.71 -3.08 -14.27
N ASP A 150 12.13 -1.94 -14.85
CA ASP A 150 11.48 -0.63 -14.69
C ASP A 150 10.33 -0.42 -15.69
N LEU A 151 9.71 -1.52 -16.14
CA LEU A 151 8.54 -1.52 -17.02
C LEU A 151 7.30 -1.98 -16.24
N ALA A 152 6.21 -1.23 -16.37
CA ALA A 152 4.89 -1.60 -15.88
C ALA A 152 4.02 -1.98 -17.07
N ILE A 153 3.81 -3.28 -17.26
CA ILE A 153 3.19 -3.82 -18.47
C ILE A 153 1.73 -4.16 -18.19
N VAL A 154 0.82 -3.73 -19.08
CA VAL A 154 -0.62 -4.04 -19.00
C VAL A 154 -1.12 -4.45 -20.37
N ALA A 155 -1.70 -5.65 -20.46
CA ALA A 155 -2.44 -6.09 -21.65
C ALA A 155 -3.94 -5.84 -21.46
N ILE A 156 -4.55 -5.16 -22.43
CA ILE A 156 -5.94 -4.72 -22.41
C ILE A 156 -6.69 -5.48 -23.49
N HIS A 157 -7.44 -6.49 -23.06
CA HIS A 157 -8.13 -7.41 -23.95
C HIS A 157 -9.49 -6.87 -24.41
N ILE A 158 -9.71 -6.96 -25.72
CA ILE A 158 -10.89 -6.39 -26.38
C ILE A 158 -11.62 -7.50 -27.14
N THR A 159 -12.93 -7.61 -26.90
CA THR A 159 -13.82 -8.49 -27.66
C THR A 159 -14.06 -7.94 -29.06
N ALA A 160 -14.01 -8.80 -30.09
CA ALA A 160 -14.57 -8.49 -31.40
C ALA A 160 -15.98 -9.09 -31.54
N ASN A 161 -16.81 -8.47 -32.39
CA ASN A 161 -18.22 -8.82 -32.63
C ASN A 161 -18.57 -10.32 -32.49
N SER A 162 -17.84 -11.19 -33.21
CA SER A 162 -18.09 -12.64 -33.20
C SER A 162 -16.98 -13.45 -32.51
N ASN A 163 -16.00 -12.78 -31.91
CA ASN A 163 -14.87 -13.40 -31.22
C ASN A 163 -14.73 -12.76 -29.84
N PRO A 164 -15.50 -13.25 -28.85
CA PRO A 164 -15.38 -12.78 -27.47
C PRO A 164 -13.99 -13.08 -26.92
N ASP A 165 -13.40 -12.10 -26.25
CA ASP A 165 -12.17 -12.29 -25.50
C ASP A 165 -12.50 -12.55 -24.02
N PRO A 166 -12.01 -13.66 -23.42
CA PRO A 166 -12.28 -13.98 -22.01
C PRO A 166 -11.77 -12.96 -20.99
N MET A 167 -10.77 -12.15 -21.36
CA MET A 167 -10.16 -11.13 -20.50
C MET A 167 -10.72 -9.72 -20.76
N HIS A 168 -11.72 -9.60 -21.63
CA HIS A 168 -12.44 -8.36 -21.81
C HIS A 168 -13.16 -7.94 -20.53
N PHE A 169 -13.11 -6.64 -20.21
CA PHE A 169 -13.82 -6.05 -19.09
C PHE A 169 -14.71 -4.90 -19.57
N ASN A 170 -15.81 -4.66 -18.84
CA ASN A 170 -16.89 -3.78 -19.28
C ASN A 170 -16.47 -2.33 -19.53
N ASP A 171 -15.44 -1.86 -18.82
CA ASP A 171 -15.00 -0.46 -18.86
C ASP A 171 -13.88 -0.23 -19.90
N VAL A 172 -13.58 -1.21 -20.76
CA VAL A 172 -12.50 -1.06 -21.76
C VAL A 172 -12.75 0.08 -22.73
N GLU A 173 -14.02 0.38 -23.05
CA GLU A 173 -14.38 1.48 -23.95
C GLU A 173 -13.97 2.85 -23.40
N ILE A 174 -13.92 3.01 -22.06
CA ILE A 174 -13.42 4.26 -21.44
C ILE A 174 -11.95 4.47 -21.80
N LEU A 175 -11.14 3.41 -21.74
CA LEU A 175 -9.72 3.49 -22.10
C LEU A 175 -9.56 3.70 -23.60
N ARG A 176 -10.37 3.03 -24.42
CA ARG A 176 -10.33 3.18 -25.87
C ARG A 176 -10.67 4.60 -26.31
N ASP A 177 -11.69 5.20 -25.74
CA ASP A 177 -12.08 6.58 -26.05
C ASP A 177 -11.01 7.57 -25.55
N ALA A 178 -10.52 7.40 -24.32
CA ALA A 178 -9.53 8.29 -23.72
C ALA A 178 -8.18 8.28 -24.46
N PHE A 179 -7.79 7.12 -25.00
CA PHE A 179 -6.51 6.92 -25.68
C PHE A 179 -6.68 6.63 -27.17
N GLU A 180 -7.80 7.05 -27.77
CA GLU A 180 -8.03 7.03 -29.23
C GLU A 180 -7.71 5.67 -29.89
N ILE A 181 -8.13 4.57 -29.25
CA ILE A 181 -7.85 3.20 -29.70
C ILE A 181 -8.94 2.75 -30.69
N ASP A 182 -8.65 2.90 -31.98
CA ASP A 182 -9.57 2.62 -33.10
C ASP A 182 -9.36 1.25 -33.78
N GLY A 183 -8.33 0.49 -33.40
CA GLY A 183 -8.02 -0.82 -33.99
C GLY A 183 -6.92 -1.58 -33.25
N LEU A 184 -6.80 -2.88 -33.53
CA LEU A 184 -5.80 -3.76 -32.90
C LEU A 184 -4.81 -4.33 -33.93
N PRO A 185 -3.53 -4.53 -33.58
CA PRO A 185 -2.93 -4.11 -32.31
C PRO A 185 -2.75 -2.60 -32.21
N GLN A 186 -2.80 -2.09 -30.98
CA GLN A 186 -2.33 -0.76 -30.64
C GLN A 186 -1.59 -0.79 -29.33
N ALA A 187 -0.53 0.02 -29.21
CA ALA A 187 0.26 0.08 -27.99
C ALA A 187 0.55 1.53 -27.59
N ARG A 188 0.68 1.75 -26.28
CA ARG A 188 1.01 3.06 -25.71
C ARG A 188 2.22 2.96 -24.78
N ILE A 189 3.04 4.01 -24.81
CA ILE A 189 4.09 4.28 -23.83
C ILE A 189 3.61 5.46 -22.97
N ASP A 190 3.58 5.25 -21.64
CA ASP A 190 3.21 6.25 -20.63
C ASP A 190 1.90 6.99 -20.95
N ARG A 191 0.93 6.31 -21.58
CA ARG A 191 -0.37 6.88 -22.03
C ARG A 191 -0.28 8.14 -22.89
N SER A 192 0.91 8.52 -23.33
CA SER A 192 1.20 9.80 -23.97
C SER A 192 1.74 9.61 -25.38
N GLN A 193 2.47 8.52 -25.61
CA GLN A 193 3.03 8.18 -26.90
C GLN A 193 2.34 6.95 -27.47
N PHE A 194 1.97 7.01 -28.75
CA PHE A 194 1.66 5.80 -29.50
C PHE A 194 2.95 5.04 -29.81
N TRP A 195 2.93 3.73 -29.59
CA TRP A 195 4.01 2.85 -29.97
C TRP A 195 3.57 2.03 -31.18
N PHE A 196 4.24 2.23 -32.32
CA PHE A 196 3.83 1.70 -33.61
C PHE A 196 4.85 0.71 -34.16
N ALA A 197 4.40 -0.17 -35.05
CA ALA A 197 5.26 -1.09 -35.77
C ALA A 197 6.43 -0.34 -36.44
N PRO A 198 7.68 -0.83 -36.32
CA PRO A 198 8.05 -2.17 -35.88
C PRO A 198 8.23 -2.35 -34.35
N TYR A 199 7.73 -1.42 -33.52
CA TYR A 199 7.77 -1.48 -32.04
C TYR A 199 9.21 -1.56 -31.50
N PHE A 200 10.03 -0.57 -31.85
CA PHE A 200 11.41 -0.54 -31.36
C PHE A 200 11.43 -0.45 -29.84
N ILE A 201 12.08 -1.41 -29.20
CA ILE A 201 12.21 -1.47 -27.72
C ILE A 201 12.98 -0.28 -27.16
N SER A 202 13.82 0.38 -27.96
CA SER A 202 14.51 1.61 -27.55
C SER A 202 13.55 2.69 -27.08
N ASP A 203 12.35 2.76 -27.67
CA ASP A 203 11.34 3.75 -27.32
C ASP A 203 10.76 3.44 -25.93
N ALA A 204 10.53 2.15 -25.63
CA ALA A 204 10.04 1.68 -24.34
C ALA A 204 11.09 1.80 -23.22
N LEU A 205 12.38 1.71 -23.57
CA LEU A 205 13.48 1.70 -22.61
C LEU A 205 14.09 3.08 -22.35
N GLU A 206 13.80 4.08 -23.20
CA GLU A 206 14.45 5.41 -23.16
C GLU A 206 14.47 6.03 -21.75
N ASN A 207 13.36 5.90 -21.02
CA ASN A 207 13.18 6.51 -19.71
C ASN A 207 13.05 5.49 -18.57
N ALA A 208 13.12 4.20 -18.87
CA ALA A 208 13.00 3.14 -17.86
C ALA A 208 14.23 3.16 -16.93
N GLY A 209 14.01 3.27 -15.62
CA GLY A 209 15.10 3.30 -14.63
C GLY A 209 15.85 4.64 -14.54
N ALA A 210 15.40 5.66 -15.28
CA ALA A 210 15.93 7.00 -15.14
C ALA A 210 15.62 7.53 -13.72
N SER A 211 16.60 8.18 -13.09
CA SER A 211 16.38 8.85 -11.81
C SER A 211 15.45 10.04 -11.99
N THR A 212 14.36 10.11 -11.21
CA THR A 212 13.42 11.24 -11.27
C THR A 212 13.52 12.10 -10.02
N THR A 213 13.49 13.40 -10.23
CA THR A 213 13.48 14.41 -9.16
C THR A 213 12.12 15.09 -9.02
N SER A 214 11.12 14.64 -9.78
CA SER A 214 9.78 15.19 -9.74
C SER A 214 8.92 14.44 -8.74
N ALA A 215 8.32 15.18 -7.82
CA ALA A 215 7.22 14.74 -6.96
C ALA A 215 5.86 14.79 -7.67
N VAL A 216 5.86 14.96 -8.99
CA VAL A 216 4.67 15.17 -9.84
C VAL A 216 4.30 13.88 -10.54
#